data_AF-X1DR67-F1
#
_entry.id   AF-X1DR67-F1
#
_cell.length_a   1.000
_cell.length_b   1.000
_cell.length_c   1.000
_cell.angle_alpha   90.00
_cell.angle_beta   90.00
_cell.angle_gamma   90.00
#
_symmetry.space_group_name_H-M   'P 1'
#
loop_
_entity.id
_entity.type
_entity.pdbx_description
1 polymer ?
#
loop_
_entity_poly.entity_id
_entity_poly.type
_entity_poly.pdbx_seq_one_letter_code
_entity_poly.pdbx_strand_id
1 'polypeptide(L)'
;MIFNTEYEFEIPKSDIKNPIMLIGWPGIALVGKVAITTIIASINAKSYIKIEYNDFPPKSIVEKGNMKLPTADIYYKSGEEHDFFFLTADFQPQTADGIYEFSKNLCELMKSITNDNIQMYISTGALIPEAIPEIVNVHISGTDPNIVKDFLKLENTKLMEGGIIAGANGVELGKGICCCGVLW
;
A
#
# COMPACT_ATOMS: atom_id res chain seq x y z
N MET A 1 12.01 -8.67 -14.39
CA MET A 1 12.91 -7.70 -13.73
C MET A 1 13.49 -8.35 -12.46
N ILE A 2 14.46 -7.74 -11.76
CA ILE A 2 14.93 -8.27 -10.47
C ILE A 2 13.95 -7.82 -9.40
N PHE A 3 13.44 -8.75 -8.59
CA PHE A 3 12.59 -8.52 -7.41
C PHE A 3 13.19 -9.33 -6.26
N ASN A 4 14.03 -8.68 -5.46
CA ASN A 4 14.74 -9.33 -4.35
C ASN A 4 14.10 -8.94 -3.03
N THR A 5 13.93 -9.92 -2.15
CA THR A 5 13.34 -9.72 -0.81
C THR A 5 14.36 -10.08 0.27
N GLU A 6 14.56 -9.16 1.20
CA GLU A 6 15.38 -9.36 2.41
C GLU A 6 14.48 -9.33 3.64
N TYR A 7 14.48 -10.40 4.44
CA TYR A 7 13.64 -10.51 5.64
C TYR A 7 14.42 -10.06 6.88
N GLU A 8 13.80 -9.21 7.69
CA GLU A 8 14.35 -8.75 8.99
C GLU A 8 14.13 -9.79 10.09
N PHE A 9 13.03 -10.55 10.01
CA PHE A 9 12.70 -11.64 10.92
C PHE A 9 11.72 -12.62 10.26
N GLU A 10 11.55 -13.80 10.86
CA GLU A 10 10.56 -14.79 10.42
C GLU A 10 9.29 -14.75 11.27
N ILE A 11 8.15 -15.02 10.64
CA ILE A 11 6.86 -15.18 11.31
C ILE A 11 6.31 -16.56 10.89
N PRO A 12 6.01 -17.47 11.82
CA PRO A 12 5.35 -18.72 11.48
C PRO A 12 4.01 -18.43 10.81
N LYS A 13 3.76 -19.05 9.65
CA LYS A 13 2.51 -18.82 8.89
C LYS A 13 1.25 -19.14 9.71
N SER A 14 1.36 -20.06 10.68
CA SER A 14 0.30 -20.42 11.62
C SER A 14 -0.12 -19.30 12.56
N ASP A 15 0.75 -18.31 12.75
CA ASP A 15 0.56 -17.25 13.73
C ASP A 15 -0.08 -16.01 13.11
N ILE A 16 -0.15 -15.95 11.77
CA ILE A 16 -0.73 -14.84 11.01
C ILE A 16 -2.25 -14.99 10.94
N LYS A 17 -2.98 -14.03 11.52
CA LYS A 17 -4.44 -14.07 11.64
C LYS A 17 -5.10 -13.04 10.74
N ASN A 18 -5.99 -13.50 9.86
CA ASN A 18 -6.85 -12.67 9.01
C ASN A 18 -6.15 -11.42 8.43
N PRO A 19 -5.00 -11.58 7.74
CA PRO A 19 -4.12 -10.46 7.44
C PRO A 19 -4.75 -9.42 6.49
N ILE A 20 -4.50 -8.16 6.79
CA ILE A 20 -4.88 -7.00 5.96
C ILE A 20 -3.61 -6.29 5.49
N MET A 21 -3.55 -5.94 4.21
CA MET A 21 -2.42 -5.24 3.61
C MET A 21 -2.78 -3.78 3.32
N LEU A 22 -2.05 -2.84 3.92
CA LEU A 22 -2.23 -1.39 3.75
C LEU A 22 -1.10 -0.84 2.88
N ILE A 23 -1.41 -0.10 1.82
CA ILE A 23 -0.44 0.32 0.80
C ILE A 23 -0.46 1.84 0.65
N GLY A 24 0.72 2.44 0.68
CA GLY A 24 0.92 3.88 0.57
C GLY A 24 2.13 4.20 -0.29
N TRP A 25 1.92 4.28 -1.60
CA TRP A 25 2.99 4.69 -2.51
C TRP A 25 3.28 6.19 -2.42
N PRO A 26 4.54 6.61 -2.66
CA PRO A 26 4.84 8.00 -2.97
C PRO A 26 4.06 8.41 -4.23
N GLY A 27 3.34 9.53 -4.14
CA GLY A 27 2.48 10.05 -5.20
C GLY A 27 2.21 11.54 -5.01
N ILE A 28 1.07 12.02 -5.52
CA ILE A 28 0.65 13.41 -5.40
C ILE A 28 0.66 13.84 -3.93
N ALA A 29 1.43 14.90 -3.64
CA ALA A 29 1.63 15.46 -2.30
C ALA A 29 2.01 14.44 -1.20
N LEU A 30 2.49 13.25 -1.57
CA LEU A 30 2.81 12.13 -0.68
C LEU A 30 1.66 11.67 0.23
N VAL A 31 0.41 11.97 -0.11
CA VAL A 31 -0.74 11.75 0.78
C VAL A 31 -0.84 10.30 1.26
N GLY A 32 -0.85 9.32 0.34
CA GLY A 32 -0.91 7.90 0.70
C GLY A 32 0.29 7.43 1.50
N LYS A 33 1.51 7.82 1.07
CA LYS A 33 2.75 7.52 1.81
C LYS A 33 2.72 8.07 3.23
N VAL A 34 2.33 9.33 3.42
CA VAL A 34 2.25 9.95 4.74
C VAL A 34 1.21 9.25 5.60
N ALA A 35 0.01 8.95 5.07
CA ALA A 35 -1.02 8.21 5.79
C ALA A 35 -0.49 6.86 6.34
N ILE A 36 0.12 6.05 5.47
CA ILE A 36 0.64 4.73 5.87
C ILE A 36 1.84 4.83 6.80
N THR A 37 2.81 5.71 6.53
CA THR A 37 3.99 5.89 7.39
C THR A 37 3.62 6.46 8.77
N THR A 38 2.61 7.34 8.86
CA THR A 38 2.07 7.81 10.14
C THR A 38 1.42 6.66 10.93
N ILE A 39 0.66 5.77 10.28
CA ILE A 39 0.07 4.61 10.95
C ILE A 39 1.16 3.68 11.46
N ILE A 40 2.14 3.32 10.61
CA ILE A 40 3.30 2.48 10.97
C ILE A 40 3.98 3.02 12.23
N ALA A 41 4.28 4.32 12.25
CA ALA A 41 4.95 4.97 13.38
C ALA A 41 4.06 4.97 14.64
N SER A 42 2.78 5.27 14.49
CA SER A 42 1.83 5.41 15.62
C SER A 42 1.61 4.09 16.36
N ILE A 43 1.62 2.96 15.65
CA ILE A 43 1.41 1.63 16.24
C ILE A 43 2.71 0.85 16.46
N ASN A 44 3.86 1.47 16.16
CA ASN A 44 5.18 0.83 16.18
C ASN A 44 5.20 -0.50 15.41
N ALA A 45 4.73 -0.49 14.16
CA ALA A 45 4.86 -1.64 13.27
C ALA A 45 6.34 -1.86 12.94
N LYS A 46 6.77 -3.12 12.89
CA LYS A 46 8.18 -3.48 12.71
C LYS A 46 8.50 -3.64 11.22
N SER A 47 9.68 -3.17 10.80
CA SER A 47 10.20 -3.49 9.46
C SER A 47 10.31 -5.01 9.31
N TYR A 48 9.71 -5.57 8.27
CA TYR A 48 9.60 -7.01 8.09
C TYR A 48 10.34 -7.49 6.84
N ILE A 49 10.08 -6.88 5.69
CA ILE A 49 10.76 -7.21 4.43
C ILE A 49 11.20 -5.93 3.73
N LYS A 50 12.42 -5.91 3.23
CA LYS A 50 12.88 -4.93 2.25
C LYS A 50 12.84 -5.55 0.86
N ILE A 51 12.35 -4.79 -0.11
CA ILE A 51 12.20 -5.19 -1.51
C ILE A 51 13.06 -4.28 -2.38
N GLU A 52 14.01 -4.87 -3.09
CA GLU A 52 14.75 -4.21 -4.15
C GLU A 52 14.13 -4.56 -5.50
N TYR A 53 13.91 -3.55 -6.33
CA TYR A 53 13.28 -3.72 -7.64
C TYR A 53 13.98 -2.88 -8.70
N ASN A 54 14.40 -3.52 -9.80
CA ASN A 54 15.21 -2.87 -10.83
C ASN A 54 14.46 -1.84 -11.69
N ASP A 55 13.14 -1.76 -11.61
CA ASP A 55 12.36 -0.71 -12.29
C ASP A 55 12.14 0.52 -11.41
N PHE A 56 12.62 0.52 -10.16
CA PHE A 56 12.73 1.77 -9.42
C PHE A 56 13.71 2.72 -10.10
N PRO A 57 13.54 4.04 -9.93
CA PRO A 57 14.41 5.01 -10.57
C PRO A 57 15.89 4.75 -10.29
N PRO A 58 16.78 4.82 -11.32
CA PRO A 58 18.21 4.53 -11.18
C PRO A 58 18.94 5.70 -10.50
N LYS A 59 18.59 5.96 -9.24
CA LYS A 59 19.15 7.02 -8.41
C LYS A 59 19.25 6.55 -6.97
N SER A 60 20.35 6.92 -6.30
CA SER A 60 20.52 6.63 -4.89
C SER A 60 19.84 7.67 -4.02
N ILE A 61 19.48 7.27 -2.80
CA ILE A 61 18.98 8.15 -1.75
C ILE A 61 20.12 8.40 -0.78
N VAL A 62 20.35 9.68 -0.48
CA VAL A 62 21.37 10.11 0.47
C VAL A 62 20.68 10.72 1.68
N GLU A 63 20.88 10.11 2.85
CA GLU A 63 20.36 10.61 4.11
C GLU A 63 21.45 10.57 5.19
N LYS A 64 21.73 11.72 5.79
CA LYS A 64 22.77 11.89 6.84
C LYS A 64 24.13 11.27 6.45
N GLY A 65 24.51 11.40 5.17
CA GLY A 65 25.77 10.88 4.63
C GLY A 65 25.76 9.40 4.24
N ASN A 66 24.67 8.66 4.51
CA ASN A 66 24.50 7.28 4.07
C ASN A 66 23.82 7.25 2.71
N MET A 67 24.37 6.45 1.79
CA MET A 67 23.81 6.21 0.48
C MET A 67 23.14 4.84 0.43
N LYS A 68 21.89 4.77 -0.05
CA LYS A 68 21.15 3.52 -0.26
C LYS A 68 20.47 3.52 -1.62
N LEU A 69 20.25 2.33 -2.17
CA LEU A 69 19.35 2.16 -3.31
C LEU A 69 17.89 2.35 -2.85
N PRO A 70 16.98 2.78 -3.75
CA PRO A 70 15.57 2.86 -3.42
C PRO A 70 14.97 1.48 -3.15
N THR A 71 14.12 1.41 -2.13
CA THR A 71 13.41 0.17 -1.79
C THR A 71 11.91 0.40 -1.63
N ALA A 72 11.17 -0.70 -1.72
CA ALA A 72 9.87 -0.80 -1.09
C ALA A 72 10.01 -1.63 0.18
N ASP A 73 9.34 -1.22 1.25
CA ASP A 73 9.48 -1.83 2.56
C ASP A 73 8.11 -2.30 3.04
N ILE A 74 8.05 -3.56 3.48
CA ILE A 74 6.90 -4.16 4.15
C ILE A 74 7.14 -4.11 5.66
N TYR A 75 6.16 -3.61 6.39
CA TYR A 75 6.11 -3.63 7.84
C TYR A 75 5.04 -4.60 8.33
N TYR A 76 5.20 -5.08 9.56
CA TYR A 76 4.27 -6.00 10.21
C TYR A 76 3.87 -5.54 11.61
N LYS A 77 2.59 -5.72 11.92
CA LYS A 77 2.05 -5.57 13.27
C LYS A 77 1.00 -6.66 13.52
N SER A 78 1.18 -7.44 14.59
CA SER A 78 0.15 -8.35 15.06
C SER A 78 -0.99 -7.60 15.73
N GLY A 79 -2.23 -8.05 15.53
CA GLY A 79 -3.42 -7.54 16.21
C GLY A 79 -4.22 -8.63 16.91
N GLU A 80 -5.35 -8.25 17.52
CA GLU A 80 -6.23 -9.19 18.21
C GLU A 80 -7.09 -9.99 17.22
N GLU A 81 -7.74 -9.29 16.28
CA GLU A 81 -8.63 -9.88 15.27
C GLU A 81 -7.96 -10.04 13.90
N HIS A 82 -7.09 -9.09 13.56
CA HIS A 82 -6.39 -8.99 12.28
C HIS A 82 -4.93 -8.65 12.51
N ASP A 83 -4.06 -9.29 11.75
CA ASP A 83 -2.68 -8.84 11.58
C ASP A 83 -2.57 -7.89 10.39
N PHE A 84 -1.63 -6.97 10.48
CA PHE A 84 -1.47 -5.91 9.50
C PHE A 84 -0.10 -5.95 8.86
N PHE A 85 -0.11 -5.95 7.53
CA PHE A 85 1.05 -5.67 6.71
C PHE A 85 0.91 -4.28 6.11
N PHE A 86 2.03 -3.57 5.97
CA PHE A 86 2.06 -2.22 5.41
C PHE A 86 3.13 -2.12 4.35
N LEU A 87 2.81 -1.61 3.17
CA LEU A 87 3.77 -1.31 2.12
C LEU A 87 3.89 0.20 1.94
N THR A 88 5.13 0.67 1.94
CA THR A 88 5.51 2.00 1.44
C THR A 88 6.80 1.84 0.64
N ALA A 89 7.18 2.86 -0.13
CA ALA A 89 8.41 2.82 -0.89
C ALA A 89 9.06 4.20 -1.00
N ASP A 90 10.30 4.21 -1.43
CA ASP A 90 11.01 5.43 -1.82
C ASP A 90 10.47 6.00 -3.13
N PHE A 91 10.15 5.15 -4.12
CA PHE A 91 9.52 5.51 -5.40
C PHE A 91 8.51 4.45 -5.85
N GLN A 92 7.60 4.80 -6.76
CA GLN A 92 6.89 3.82 -7.58
C GLN A 92 7.81 3.26 -8.68
N PRO A 93 7.52 2.07 -9.24
CA PRO A 93 8.14 1.63 -10.48
C PRO A 93 7.95 2.66 -11.61
N GLN A 94 8.91 2.75 -12.53
CA GLN A 94 8.93 3.76 -13.59
C GLN A 94 8.07 3.40 -14.79
N THR A 95 7.96 2.11 -15.10
CA THR A 95 7.31 1.63 -16.33
C THR A 95 5.98 0.95 -16.01
N ALA A 96 5.06 0.94 -16.98
CA ALA A 96 3.79 0.23 -16.82
C ALA A 96 4.02 -1.26 -16.56
N ASP A 97 4.90 -1.90 -17.34
CA ASP A 97 5.30 -3.29 -17.12
C ASP A 97 5.90 -3.50 -15.74
N GLY A 98 6.74 -2.56 -15.28
CA GLY A 98 7.31 -2.57 -13.95
C GLY A 98 6.28 -2.52 -12.84
N ILE A 99 5.23 -1.70 -12.98
CA ILE A 99 4.10 -1.64 -12.04
C ILE A 99 3.33 -2.96 -12.00
N TYR A 100 2.97 -3.52 -13.15
CA TYR A 100 2.24 -4.79 -13.22
C TYR A 100 3.07 -5.96 -12.67
N GLU A 101 4.36 -6.02 -13.00
CA GLU A 101 5.27 -7.05 -12.51
C GLU A 101 5.50 -6.92 -10.99
N PHE A 102 5.69 -5.70 -10.47
CA PHE A 102 5.80 -5.48 -9.02
C PHE A 102 4.53 -5.94 -8.30
N SER A 103 3.36 -5.54 -8.80
CA SER A 103 2.07 -5.94 -8.23
C SER A 103 1.90 -7.46 -8.20
N LYS A 104 2.23 -8.14 -9.29
CA LYS A 104 2.18 -9.60 -9.37
C LYS A 104 3.10 -10.25 -8.34
N ASN A 105 4.36 -9.82 -8.30
CA ASN A 105 5.37 -10.38 -7.39
C ASN A 105 5.02 -10.11 -5.93
N LEU A 106 4.46 -8.94 -5.61
CA LEU A 106 3.93 -8.61 -4.29
C LEU A 106 2.80 -9.57 -3.90
N CYS A 107 1.83 -9.81 -4.79
CA CYS A 107 0.72 -10.73 -4.53
C CYS A 107 1.24 -12.17 -4.29
N GLU A 108 2.20 -12.64 -5.09
CA GLU A 108 2.82 -13.95 -4.93
C GLU A 108 3.61 -14.07 -3.61
N LEU A 109 4.38 -13.03 -3.27
CA LEU A 109 5.10 -12.93 -2.00
C LEU A 109 4.13 -13.01 -0.82
N MET A 110 3.09 -12.17 -0.84
CA MET A 110 2.13 -12.10 0.24
C MET A 110 1.28 -13.38 0.36
N LYS A 111 0.93 -14.01 -0.76
CA LYS A 111 0.30 -15.34 -0.78
C LYS A 111 1.19 -16.38 -0.10
N SER A 112 2.50 -16.36 -0.38
CA SER A 112 3.44 -17.27 0.27
C SER A 112 3.51 -17.04 1.78
N ILE A 113 3.61 -15.78 2.22
CA ILE A 113 3.70 -15.41 3.65
C ILE A 113 2.44 -15.77 4.41
N THR A 114 1.27 -15.48 3.83
CA THR A 114 -0.03 -15.55 4.52
C THR A 114 -0.82 -16.82 4.24
N ASN A 115 -0.27 -17.77 3.49
CA ASN A 115 -0.96 -18.97 3.02
C ASN A 115 -2.24 -18.63 2.21
N ASP A 116 -2.14 -17.65 1.31
CA ASP A 116 -3.24 -17.16 0.47
C ASP A 116 -4.46 -16.64 1.25
N ASN A 117 -4.25 -16.14 2.47
CA ASN A 117 -5.32 -15.75 3.39
C ASN A 117 -5.42 -14.24 3.63
N ILE A 118 -4.93 -13.39 2.72
CA ILE A 118 -5.17 -11.95 2.84
C ILE A 118 -6.65 -11.66 2.64
N GLN A 119 -7.22 -10.97 3.61
CA GLN A 119 -8.63 -10.60 3.62
C GLN A 119 -8.89 -9.39 2.72
N MET A 120 -7.94 -8.46 2.68
CA MET A 120 -8.11 -7.19 1.98
C MET A 120 -6.76 -6.51 1.71
N TYR A 121 -6.65 -5.92 0.52
CA TYR A 121 -5.64 -4.91 0.19
C TYR A 121 -6.31 -3.54 0.21
N ILE A 122 -5.75 -2.57 0.94
CA ILE A 122 -6.21 -1.18 0.96
C ILE A 122 -5.09 -0.30 0.40
N SER A 123 -5.28 0.25 -0.79
CA SER A 123 -4.34 1.22 -1.37
C SER A 123 -4.81 2.66 -1.18
N THR A 124 -3.87 3.55 -0.84
CA THR A 124 -4.10 4.96 -0.52
C THR A 124 -3.37 5.91 -1.47
N GLY A 125 -4.01 7.03 -1.83
CA GLY A 125 -3.49 8.01 -2.80
C GLY A 125 -4.13 9.40 -2.61
N ALA A 126 -3.94 10.33 -3.57
CA ALA A 126 -4.56 11.67 -3.55
C ALA A 126 -5.45 11.91 -4.77
N LEU A 127 -6.51 12.72 -4.64
CA LEU A 127 -7.37 13.18 -5.74
C LEU A 127 -7.29 14.68 -5.73
N ILE A 128 -6.91 15.24 -6.86
CA ILE A 128 -6.91 16.68 -7.01
C ILE A 128 -8.37 17.10 -7.29
N PRO A 129 -9.04 17.80 -6.37
CA PRO A 129 -10.39 18.29 -6.65
C PRO A 129 -10.35 19.45 -7.64
N GLU A 130 -11.44 19.65 -8.38
CA GLU A 130 -11.55 20.80 -9.32
C GLU A 130 -11.59 22.14 -8.58
N ALA A 131 -12.12 22.15 -7.36
CA ALA A 131 -12.19 23.31 -6.48
C ALA A 131 -11.93 22.90 -5.03
N ILE A 132 -11.47 23.83 -4.20
CA ILE A 132 -11.24 23.60 -2.78
C ILE A 132 -12.60 23.30 -2.13
N PRO A 133 -12.82 22.09 -1.58
CA PRO A 133 -14.09 21.76 -0.97
C PRO A 133 -14.21 22.39 0.42
N GLU A 134 -15.44 22.71 0.85
CA GLU A 134 -15.71 23.15 2.23
C GLU A 134 -15.47 22.03 3.24
N ILE A 135 -15.72 20.77 2.84
CA ILE A 135 -15.52 19.56 3.64
C ILE A 135 -14.59 18.63 2.87
N VAL A 136 -13.48 18.26 3.50
CA VAL A 136 -12.54 17.27 2.95
C VAL A 136 -13.14 15.88 3.14
N ASN A 137 -13.32 15.14 2.04
CA ASN A 137 -13.85 13.78 2.06
C ASN A 137 -12.79 12.79 1.60
N VAL A 138 -12.77 11.61 2.22
CA VAL A 138 -12.05 10.43 1.74
C VAL A 138 -12.92 9.74 0.68
N HIS A 139 -12.38 9.59 -0.51
CA HIS A 139 -13.11 9.03 -1.64
C HIS A 139 -12.81 7.53 -1.76
N ILE A 140 -13.87 6.73 -1.72
CA ILE A 140 -13.82 5.27 -1.64
C ILE A 140 -14.15 4.70 -3.01
N SER A 141 -13.34 3.73 -3.45
CA SER A 141 -13.63 2.91 -4.63
C SER A 141 -13.21 1.47 -4.37
N GLY A 142 -13.79 0.56 -5.15
CA GLY A 142 -13.42 -0.83 -5.04
C GLY A 142 -14.20 -1.75 -5.99
N THR A 143 -13.62 -2.91 -6.29
CA THR A 143 -14.23 -4.02 -7.01
C THR A 143 -15.10 -5.00 -6.14
N ASP A 144 -15.30 -4.78 -4.82
CA ASP A 144 -16.29 -5.47 -3.94
C ASP A 144 -17.26 -4.41 -3.40
N PRO A 145 -18.50 -4.37 -3.92
CA PRO A 145 -19.49 -3.38 -3.52
C PRO A 145 -19.90 -3.45 -2.04
N ASN A 146 -19.81 -4.61 -1.37
CA ASN A 146 -20.20 -4.73 0.03
C ASN A 146 -19.16 -4.10 0.94
N ILE A 147 -17.87 -4.36 0.69
CA ILE A 147 -16.76 -3.71 1.40
C ILE A 147 -16.84 -2.20 1.20
N VAL A 148 -17.05 -1.73 -0.04
CA VAL A 148 -17.21 -0.30 -0.33
C VAL A 148 -18.35 0.32 0.49
N LYS A 149 -19.51 -0.35 0.57
CA LYS A 149 -20.64 0.12 1.40
C LYS A 149 -20.29 0.22 2.88
N ASP A 150 -19.46 -0.69 3.40
CA ASP A 150 -19.04 -0.65 4.79
C ASP A 150 -18.10 0.54 5.06
N PHE A 151 -17.15 0.83 4.18
CA PHE A 151 -16.30 2.02 4.27
C PHE A 151 -17.10 3.32 4.16
N LEU A 152 -18.16 3.36 3.34
CA LEU A 152 -19.03 4.53 3.18
C LEU A 152 -19.89 4.85 4.41
N LYS A 153 -19.92 3.98 5.43
CA LYS A 153 -20.56 4.27 6.71
C LYS A 153 -19.71 5.16 7.63
N LEU A 154 -18.41 5.32 7.31
CA LEU A 154 -17.49 6.16 8.08
C LEU A 154 -17.74 7.64 7.80
N GLU A 155 -17.44 8.49 8.78
CA GLU A 155 -17.56 9.94 8.64
C GLU A 155 -16.65 10.47 7.53
N ASN A 156 -17.13 11.51 6.82
CA ASN A 156 -16.41 12.18 5.74
C ASN A 156 -15.91 11.23 4.64
N THR A 157 -16.69 10.20 4.32
CA THR A 157 -16.42 9.32 3.19
C THR A 157 -17.42 9.54 2.05
N LYS A 158 -16.96 9.39 0.81
CA LYS A 158 -17.79 9.56 -0.39
C LYS A 158 -17.42 8.51 -1.44
N LEU A 159 -18.40 8.03 -2.20
CA LEU A 159 -18.13 7.15 -3.33
C LEU A 159 -17.39 7.91 -4.44
N MET A 160 -16.34 7.31 -4.99
CA MET A 160 -15.73 7.77 -6.24
C MET A 160 -16.53 7.22 -7.42
N GLU A 161 -17.47 8.02 -7.91
CA GLU A 161 -18.40 7.67 -9.01
C GLU A 161 -17.71 7.44 -10.36
N GLY A 162 -16.54 8.06 -10.57
CA GLY A 162 -15.79 7.96 -11.80
C GLY A 162 -14.41 8.63 -11.69
N GLY A 163 -13.56 8.36 -12.68
CA GLY A 163 -12.19 8.88 -12.73
C GLY A 163 -11.17 7.79 -13.04
N ILE A 164 -9.89 8.11 -12.87
CA ILE A 164 -8.77 7.19 -13.13
C ILE A 164 -7.85 7.22 -11.92
N ILE A 165 -7.56 6.03 -11.37
CA ILE A 165 -6.48 5.85 -10.38
C ILE A 165 -5.26 5.39 -11.15
N ALA A 166 -4.26 6.26 -11.28
CA ALA A 166 -3.04 5.97 -12.02
C ALA A 166 -1.91 5.44 -11.11
N GLY A 167 -0.94 4.76 -11.72
CA GLY A 167 0.24 4.24 -11.03
C GLY A 167 -0.03 2.96 -10.23
N ALA A 168 0.90 2.60 -9.35
CA ALA A 168 0.84 1.40 -8.52
C ALA A 168 -0.42 1.35 -7.63
N ASN A 169 -0.89 2.51 -7.17
CA ASN A 169 -2.12 2.62 -6.37
C ASN A 169 -3.38 2.09 -7.08
N GLY A 170 -3.40 2.08 -8.42
CA GLY A 170 -4.53 1.60 -9.21
C GLY A 170 -4.39 0.15 -9.69
N VAL A 171 -3.20 -0.44 -9.58
CA VAL A 171 -2.87 -1.73 -10.21
C VAL A 171 -2.66 -2.85 -9.19
N GLU A 172 -2.32 -2.54 -7.93
CA GLU A 172 -1.97 -3.53 -6.90
C GLU A 172 -3.13 -4.33 -6.29
N LEU A 173 -4.14 -4.62 -7.10
CA LEU A 173 -5.37 -5.25 -6.69
C LEU A 173 -5.38 -6.72 -7.12
N GLY A 174 -4.94 -7.60 -6.20
CA GLY A 174 -5.39 -8.99 -6.21
C GLY A 174 -6.91 -9.07 -6.03
N LYS A 175 -7.53 -10.23 -6.31
CA LYS A 175 -8.97 -10.45 -6.04
C LYS A 175 -9.26 -10.19 -4.54
N GLY A 176 -9.72 -8.99 -4.18
CA GLY A 176 -9.82 -8.62 -2.76
C GLY A 176 -9.64 -7.13 -2.58
N ILE A 177 -10.75 -6.43 -2.57
CA ILE A 177 -10.83 -5.02 -2.91
C ILE A 177 -10.76 -4.13 -1.70
N CYS A 178 -9.92 -3.11 -1.80
CA CYS A 178 -10.22 -1.77 -1.30
C CYS A 178 -9.25 -0.73 -1.89
N CYS A 179 -9.76 0.30 -2.56
CA CYS A 179 -9.01 1.52 -2.83
C CYS A 179 -9.69 2.64 -2.06
N CYS A 180 -9.25 2.84 -0.82
CA CYS A 180 -9.57 4.05 -0.09
C CYS A 180 -8.52 5.08 -0.49
N GLY A 181 -8.82 5.84 -1.53
CA GLY A 181 -8.14 7.09 -1.69
C GLY A 181 -8.46 7.97 -0.47
N VAL A 182 -7.50 8.16 0.43
CA VAL A 182 -7.51 9.31 1.34
C VAL A 182 -7.19 10.51 0.48
N LEU A 183 -8.17 10.92 -0.31
CA LEU A 183 -7.98 11.90 -1.35
C LEU A 183 -8.11 13.30 -0.72
N TRP A 184 -6.97 13.93 -0.46
CA TRP A 184 -6.86 15.37 -0.21
C TRP A 184 -6.71 16.11 -1.53
#